data_AF-A0A9E1V904-F1
#
_entry.id   AF-A0A9E1V904-F1
#
_cell.length_a   1.000
_cell.length_b   1.000
_cell.length_c   1.000
_cell.angle_alpha   90.00
_cell.angle_beta   90.00
_cell.angle_gamma   90.00
#
_symmetry.space_group_name_H-M   'P 1'
#
loop_
_entity.id
_entity.type
_entity.pdbx_description
1 polymer ?
#
loop_
_entity_poly.entity_id
_entity_poly.type
_entity_poly.pdbx_seq_one_letter_code
_entity_poly.pdbx_strand_id
1 'polypeptide(L)'
;AAVPMSAWVDMKQSGESFVTKADIDPVICKIYLDRMAESYLNGADPETPLASPLYGDLSGLPPLLLQVGTAETLMDDSRMFAERATAAGVDVTLEPWEDMIHGWHGSPHILPEAREAIASLGAFFKRVVG
;
A
#
# COMPACT_ATOMS: atom_id res chain seq x y z
N ALA A 1 -0.67 -5.46 15.44
CA ALA A 1 0.12 -4.93 14.32
C ALA A 1 -0.55 -5.29 13.00
N ALA A 2 -0.29 -4.55 11.93
CA ALA A 2 -0.79 -4.85 10.59
C ALA A 2 0.32 -4.69 9.55
N VAL A 3 0.21 -5.44 8.44
CA VAL A 3 1.22 -5.45 7.36
C VAL A 3 0.59 -5.24 5.98
N PRO A 4 0.08 -4.04 5.63
CA PRO A 4 -0.49 -3.81 4.32
C PRO A 4 0.59 -3.95 3.22
N MET A 5 0.32 -4.79 2.24
CA MET A 5 1.19 -5.04 1.08
C MET A 5 0.56 -4.40 -0.16
N SER A 6 1.31 -3.56 -0.86
CA SER A 6 0.87 -2.86 -2.07
C SER A 6 -0.53 -2.26 -1.90
N ALA A 7 -0.72 -1.54 -0.79
CA ALA A 7 -2.05 -1.17 -0.31
C ALA A 7 -2.67 -0.06 -1.17
N TRP A 8 -3.91 -0.29 -1.59
CA TRP A 8 -4.76 0.73 -2.20
C TRP A 8 -5.63 1.37 -1.13
N VAL A 9 -5.36 2.62 -0.80
CA VAL A 9 -5.96 3.35 0.33
C VAL A 9 -6.66 4.65 -0.10
N ASP A 10 -6.57 5.00 -1.38
CA ASP A 10 -7.22 6.17 -1.97
C ASP A 10 -8.03 5.82 -3.22
N MET A 11 -9.35 5.83 -3.08
CA MET A 11 -10.29 5.59 -4.18
C MET A 11 -10.30 6.70 -5.24
N LYS A 12 -9.63 7.84 -5.02
CA LYS A 12 -9.43 8.90 -6.03
C LYS A 12 -8.16 8.75 -6.85
N GLN A 13 -7.26 7.84 -6.47
CA GLN A 13 -5.96 7.67 -7.11
C GLN A 13 -5.19 8.99 -7.19
N SER A 14 -5.12 9.73 -6.08
CA SER A 14 -4.57 11.10 -6.05
C SER A 14 -3.04 11.17 -6.01
N GLY A 15 -2.36 10.05 -5.77
CA GLY A 15 -0.91 9.95 -5.79
C GLY A 15 -0.30 10.23 -7.18
N GLU A 16 0.83 10.92 -7.23
CA GLU A 16 1.55 11.20 -8.48
C GLU A 16 2.12 9.93 -9.13
N SER A 17 2.34 8.87 -8.36
CA SER A 17 2.77 7.55 -8.85
C SER A 17 1.79 6.95 -9.86
N PHE A 18 0.50 7.28 -9.81
CA PHE A 18 -0.46 6.87 -10.85
C PHE A 18 -0.15 7.42 -12.24
N VAL A 19 0.66 8.48 -12.33
CA VAL A 19 1.15 9.06 -13.58
C VAL A 19 2.60 8.67 -13.80
N THR A 20 3.47 8.89 -12.83
CA THR A 20 4.92 8.72 -12.99
C THR A 20 5.36 7.25 -13.11
N LYS A 21 4.51 6.31 -12.68
CA LYS A 21 4.76 4.86 -12.73
C LYS A 21 3.85 4.13 -13.73
N ALA A 22 2.98 4.86 -14.44
CA ALA A 22 1.99 4.27 -15.33
C ALA A 22 2.59 3.40 -16.45
N ASP A 23 3.75 3.79 -16.97
CA ASP A 23 4.42 3.08 -18.06
C ASP A 23 5.31 1.92 -17.59
N ILE A 24 5.54 1.78 -16.28
CA ILE A 24 6.43 0.76 -15.72
C ILE A 24 5.72 -0.26 -14.84
N ASP A 25 4.54 0.06 -14.29
CA ASP A 25 3.71 -0.90 -13.56
C ASP A 25 2.98 -1.83 -14.56
N PRO A 26 3.30 -3.13 -14.60
CA PRO A 26 2.70 -4.03 -15.57
C PRO A 26 1.39 -4.66 -15.08
N VAL A 27 0.97 -4.39 -13.84
CA VAL A 27 -0.14 -5.10 -13.19
C VAL A 27 -1.31 -4.16 -12.93
N ILE A 28 -1.04 -3.01 -12.32
CA ILE A 28 -2.07 -2.07 -11.87
C ILE A 28 -1.90 -0.74 -12.61
N CYS A 29 -3.02 -0.17 -13.04
CA CYS A 29 -3.02 1.16 -13.66
C CYS A 29 -4.25 1.95 -13.23
N LYS A 30 -4.18 3.28 -13.38
CA LYS A 30 -5.24 4.19 -12.96
C LYS A 30 -6.59 3.83 -13.58
N ILE A 31 -6.64 3.58 -14.90
CA ILE A 31 -7.89 3.27 -15.60
C ILE A 31 -8.57 2.01 -15.04
N TYR A 32 -7.77 1.01 -14.66
CA TYR A 32 -8.29 -0.20 -14.03
C TYR A 32 -8.85 0.09 -12.64
N LEU A 33 -8.10 0.81 -11.80
CA LEU A 33 -8.54 1.13 -10.44
C LEU A 33 -9.73 2.11 -10.40
N ASP A 34 -9.84 3.05 -11.34
CA ASP A 34 -10.99 3.93 -11.47
C ASP A 34 -12.30 3.13 -11.66
N ARG A 35 -12.27 2.10 -12.51
CA ARG A 35 -13.42 1.21 -12.74
C ARG A 35 -13.74 0.37 -11.51
N MET A 36 -12.71 -0.11 -10.81
CA MET A 36 -12.89 -0.87 -9.57
C MET A 36 -13.47 0.02 -8.46
N ALA A 37 -13.03 1.27 -8.36
CA ALA A 37 -13.52 2.25 -7.41
C ALA A 37 -14.99 2.58 -7.67
N GLU A 38 -15.37 2.82 -8.92
CA GLU A 38 -16.76 3.08 -9.32
C GLU A 38 -17.69 1.93 -8.89
N SER A 39 -17.28 0.70 -9.18
CA SER A 39 -18.03 -0.52 -8.81
C SER A 39 -18.13 -0.68 -7.29
N TYR A 40 -17.02 -0.48 -6.56
CA TYR A 40 -16.98 -0.66 -5.11
C TYR A 40 -17.77 0.42 -4.36
N LEU A 41 -17.64 1.68 -4.78
CA LEU A 41 -18.31 2.82 -4.15
C LEU A 41 -19.81 2.84 -4.46
N ASN A 42 -20.23 2.40 -5.66
CA ASN A 42 -21.63 2.43 -6.09
C ASN A 42 -22.30 3.80 -5.82
N GLY A 43 -21.60 4.87 -6.16
CA GLY A 43 -22.04 6.26 -5.95
C GLY A 43 -21.75 6.86 -4.57
N ALA A 44 -21.13 6.13 -3.65
CA ALA A 44 -20.62 6.68 -2.40
C ALA A 44 -19.45 7.66 -2.63
N ASP A 45 -19.23 8.55 -1.67
CA ASP A 45 -18.12 9.50 -1.70
C ASP A 45 -16.77 8.75 -1.68
N PRO A 46 -15.86 8.96 -2.66
CA PRO A 46 -14.55 8.32 -2.68
C PRO A 46 -13.66 8.73 -1.49
N GLU A 47 -13.98 9.80 -0.75
CA GLU A 47 -13.27 10.16 0.48
C GLU A 47 -13.82 9.49 1.74
N THR A 48 -14.85 8.63 1.60
CA THR A 48 -15.42 7.88 2.74
C THR A 48 -14.31 7.10 3.47
N PRO A 49 -14.03 7.37 4.76
CA PRO A 49 -12.86 6.81 5.48
C PRO A 49 -12.72 5.28 5.44
N LEU A 50 -13.83 4.55 5.42
CA LEU A 50 -13.81 3.09 5.36
C LEU A 50 -13.56 2.53 3.95
N ALA A 51 -13.78 3.34 2.91
CA ALA A 51 -13.43 3.01 1.54
C ALA A 51 -12.02 3.50 1.17
N SER A 52 -11.68 4.71 1.62
CA SER A 52 -10.37 5.32 1.47
C SER A 52 -9.77 5.60 2.85
N PRO A 53 -9.08 4.62 3.48
CA PRO A 53 -8.36 4.82 4.73
C PRO A 53 -7.42 6.02 4.70
N LEU A 54 -6.94 6.38 3.49
CA LEU A 54 -6.54 7.72 3.04
C LEU A 54 -7.01 8.82 4.00
N TYR A 55 -8.32 9.00 4.06
CA TYR A 55 -8.98 10.17 4.64
C TYR A 55 -9.47 9.96 6.07
N GLY A 56 -9.25 8.78 6.66
CA GLY A 56 -9.71 8.45 8.00
C GLY A 56 -8.87 9.02 9.15
N ASP A 57 -9.41 8.85 10.37
CA ASP A 57 -8.64 8.98 11.60
C ASP A 57 -7.76 7.74 11.76
N LEU A 58 -6.44 7.95 11.77
CA LEU A 58 -5.43 6.89 11.87
C LEU A 58 -4.88 6.76 13.30
N SER A 59 -5.36 7.57 14.24
CA SER A 59 -4.93 7.49 15.63
C SER A 59 -5.32 6.16 16.26
N GLY A 60 -4.47 5.64 17.15
CA GLY A 60 -4.71 4.38 17.84
C GLY A 60 -4.58 3.12 16.98
N LEU A 61 -4.20 3.23 15.69
CA LEU A 61 -3.82 2.07 14.90
C LEU A 61 -2.62 1.34 15.55
N PRO A 62 -2.53 0.01 15.42
CA PRO A 62 -1.39 -0.73 15.92
C PRO A 62 -0.14 -0.46 15.06
N PRO A 63 1.06 -0.91 15.48
CA PRO A 63 2.25 -0.79 14.65
C PRO A 63 2.04 -1.33 13.22
N LEU A 64 2.54 -0.60 12.24
CA LEU A 64 2.36 -0.86 10.81
C LEU A 64 3.71 -1.16 10.14
N LEU A 65 3.72 -2.18 9.29
CA LEU A 65 4.75 -2.35 8.25
C LEU A 65 4.07 -2.26 6.88
N LEU A 66 4.40 -1.22 6.12
CA LEU A 66 3.92 -1.01 4.77
C LEU A 66 4.99 -1.46 3.79
N GLN A 67 4.67 -2.41 2.92
CA GLN A 67 5.56 -2.81 1.82
C GLN A 67 4.93 -2.43 0.49
N VAL A 68 5.72 -1.79 -0.36
CA VAL A 68 5.31 -1.41 -1.72
C VAL A 68 6.50 -1.48 -2.66
N GLY A 69 6.28 -1.85 -3.91
CA GLY A 69 7.31 -1.87 -4.94
C GLY A 69 7.51 -0.50 -5.58
N THR A 70 8.75 -0.16 -5.94
CA THR A 70 9.05 1.14 -6.58
C THR A 70 8.61 1.19 -8.05
N ALA A 71 8.22 0.06 -8.64
CA ALA A 71 7.59 -0.05 -9.96
C ALA A 71 6.06 -0.23 -9.85
N GLU A 72 5.42 0.37 -8.85
CA GLU A 72 3.96 0.37 -8.66
C GLU A 72 3.35 1.77 -8.79
N THR A 73 2.16 1.83 -9.39
CA THR A 73 1.29 3.01 -9.38
C THR A 73 0.75 3.32 -7.97
N LEU A 74 0.75 2.35 -7.05
CA LEU A 74 0.34 2.49 -5.65
C LEU A 74 1.46 2.96 -4.69
N MET A 75 2.63 3.33 -5.22
CA MET A 75 3.76 3.80 -4.41
C MET A 75 3.39 4.99 -3.52
N ASP A 76 2.69 5.99 -4.06
CA ASP A 76 2.28 7.16 -3.28
C ASP A 76 1.15 6.87 -2.29
N ASP A 77 0.26 5.91 -2.59
CA ASP A 77 -0.76 5.46 -1.62
C ASP A 77 -0.09 4.98 -0.32
N SER A 78 0.93 4.14 -0.44
CA SER A 78 1.70 3.64 0.71
C SER A 78 2.50 4.75 1.40
N ARG A 79 3.16 5.63 0.63
CA ARG A 79 3.94 6.75 1.17
C ARG A 79 3.06 7.75 1.94
N MET A 80 1.98 8.22 1.32
CA MET A 80 1.08 9.21 1.91
C MET A 80 0.35 8.64 3.14
N PHE A 81 -0.03 7.37 3.12
CA PHE A 81 -0.60 6.71 4.30
C PHE A 81 0.42 6.60 5.43
N ALA A 82 1.67 6.23 5.13
CA ALA A 82 2.75 6.18 6.12
C ALA A 82 2.98 7.54 6.77
N GLU A 83 3.05 8.61 5.97
CA GLU A 83 3.21 9.99 6.43
C GLU A 83 2.06 10.39 7.37
N ARG A 84 0.81 10.14 6.98
CA ARG A 84 -0.36 10.46 7.81
C ARG A 84 -0.44 9.64 9.09
N ALA A 85 -0.18 8.34 9.02
CA ALA A 85 -0.22 7.47 10.20
C ALA A 85 0.89 7.84 11.19
N THR A 86 2.09 8.15 10.69
CA THR A 86 3.20 8.66 11.52
C THR A 86 2.82 9.98 12.19
N ALA A 87 2.23 10.91 11.44
CA ALA A 87 1.75 12.19 11.98
C ALA A 87 0.63 12.03 13.04
N ALA A 88 -0.15 10.95 12.95
CA ALA A 88 -1.15 10.57 13.95
C ALA A 88 -0.58 9.81 15.17
N GLY A 89 0.76 9.64 15.25
CA GLY A 89 1.44 9.00 16.37
C GLY A 89 1.52 7.47 16.28
N VAL A 90 1.27 6.88 15.12
CA VAL A 90 1.40 5.44 14.88
C VAL A 90 2.87 5.07 14.64
N ASP A 91 3.32 3.93 15.18
CA ASP A 91 4.62 3.35 14.83
C ASP A 91 4.52 2.74 13.42
N VAL A 92 5.19 3.37 12.45
CA VAL A 92 5.14 2.99 11.04
C VAL A 92 6.53 2.69 10.52
N THR A 93 6.69 1.52 9.91
CA THR A 93 7.82 1.20 9.04
C THR A 93 7.31 1.16 7.60
N LEU A 94 7.90 1.96 6.70
CA LEU A 94 7.66 1.88 5.25
C LEU A 94 8.89 1.24 4.60
N GLU A 95 8.66 0.21 3.79
CA GLU A 95 9.68 -0.50 3.03
C GLU A 95 9.34 -0.41 1.53
N PRO A 96 9.93 0.56 0.80
CA PRO A 96 9.95 0.54 -0.65
C PRO A 96 10.91 -0.55 -1.15
N TRP A 97 10.44 -1.41 -2.04
CA TRP A 97 11.24 -2.49 -2.64
C TRP A 97 11.59 -2.14 -4.08
N GLU A 98 12.89 -2.00 -4.34
CA GLU A 98 13.38 -1.55 -5.64
C GLU A 98 12.97 -2.52 -6.76
N ASP A 99 12.51 -1.96 -7.89
CA ASP A 99 12.07 -2.66 -9.09
C ASP A 99 10.90 -3.65 -8.91
N MET A 100 10.34 -3.76 -7.70
CA MET A 100 9.21 -4.66 -7.45
C MET A 100 7.91 -4.08 -7.99
N ILE A 101 7.07 -4.98 -8.50
CA ILE A 101 5.75 -4.70 -9.08
C ILE A 101 4.65 -5.12 -8.12
N HIS A 102 3.41 -4.74 -8.40
CA HIS A 102 2.26 -5.09 -7.57
C HIS A 102 2.15 -6.59 -7.26
N GLY A 103 2.04 -6.91 -5.98
CA GLY A 103 1.84 -8.27 -5.51
C GLY A 103 3.03 -9.22 -5.70
N TRP A 104 4.26 -8.69 -5.85
CA TRP A 104 5.48 -9.51 -6.01
C TRP A 104 5.63 -10.58 -4.93
N HIS A 105 5.11 -10.35 -3.71
CA HIS A 105 5.05 -11.30 -2.60
C HIS A 105 4.47 -12.66 -3.00
N GLY A 106 3.56 -12.70 -3.98
CA GLY A 106 2.92 -13.92 -4.48
C GLY A 106 3.84 -14.83 -5.29
N SER A 107 5.07 -14.40 -5.59
CA SER A 107 6.02 -15.12 -6.44
C SER A 107 7.30 -15.60 -5.73
N PRO A 108 7.24 -16.13 -4.48
CA PRO A 108 8.45 -16.48 -3.71
C PRO A 108 9.23 -17.65 -4.32
N HIS A 109 8.63 -18.43 -5.21
CA HIS A 109 9.32 -19.55 -5.85
C HIS A 109 10.30 -19.08 -6.94
N ILE A 110 10.08 -17.89 -7.51
CA ILE A 110 10.83 -17.37 -8.67
C ILE A 110 11.56 -16.05 -8.37
N LEU A 111 11.11 -15.27 -7.38
CA LEU A 111 11.73 -14.02 -6.96
C LEU A 111 12.34 -14.14 -5.55
N PRO A 112 13.67 -14.01 -5.39
CA PRO A 112 14.31 -13.92 -4.09
C PRO A 112 13.74 -12.81 -3.21
N GLU A 113 13.48 -11.63 -3.79
CA GLU A 113 12.96 -10.44 -3.13
C GLU A 113 11.60 -10.71 -2.49
N ALA A 114 10.76 -11.55 -3.11
CA ALA A 114 9.49 -11.97 -2.52
C ALA A 114 9.69 -12.83 -1.26
N ARG A 115 10.71 -13.69 -1.21
CA ARG A 115 11.05 -14.44 0.02
C ARG A 115 11.56 -13.51 1.10
N GLU A 116 12.40 -12.56 0.74
CA GLU A 116 12.97 -11.58 1.66
C GLU A 116 11.88 -10.66 2.23
N ALA A 117 10.96 -10.19 1.39
CA ALA A 117 9.79 -9.42 1.80
C ALA A 117 8.96 -10.20 2.82
N ILE A 118 8.59 -11.46 2.53
CA ILE A 118 7.86 -12.32 3.46
C ILE A 118 8.64 -12.57 4.77
N ALA A 119 9.97 -12.72 4.69
CA ALA A 119 10.81 -12.85 5.87
C ALA A 119 10.80 -11.57 6.73
N SER A 120 10.81 -10.38 6.10
CA SER A 120 10.66 -9.10 6.78
C SER A 120 9.32 -9.00 7.51
N LEU A 121 8.20 -9.39 6.87
CA LEU A 121 6.89 -9.48 7.53
C LEU A 121 6.95 -10.34 8.80
N GLY A 122 7.57 -11.52 8.72
CA GLY A 122 7.73 -12.41 9.85
C GLY A 122 8.61 -11.83 10.98
N ALA A 123 9.69 -11.14 10.62
CA ALA A 123 10.55 -10.45 11.57
C ALA A 123 9.82 -9.30 12.27
N PHE A 124 9.02 -8.53 11.52
CA PHE A 124 8.20 -7.46 12.05
C PHE A 124 7.19 -7.97 13.08
N PHE A 125 6.41 -9.01 12.75
CA PHE A 125 5.46 -9.59 13.71
C PHE A 125 6.14 -10.10 14.98
N LYS A 126 7.28 -10.78 14.87
CA LYS A 126 8.06 -11.24 16.03
C LYS A 126 8.51 -10.08 16.91
N ARG A 127 8.87 -8.93 16.32
CA ARG A 127 9.33 -7.74 17.05
C ARG A 127 8.21 -7.06 17.85
N VAL A 128 6.99 -7.04 17.32
CA VAL A 128 5.90 -6.20 17.85
C VAL A 128 4.80 -6.99 18.57
N VAL A 129 4.77 -8.32 18.43
CA VAL A 129 3.80 -9.22 19.09
C VAL A 129 4.46 -10.23 20.01
N GLY A 130 5.70 -10.63 19.71
CA GLY A 130 6.50 -11.56 20.52
C GLY A 130 7.40 -10.84 21.50
#